data_AF-A0A537J9X4-F1
#
_entry.id   AF-A0A537J9X4-F1
#
_cell.length_a   1.000
_cell.length_b   1.000
_cell.length_c   1.000
_cell.angle_alpha   90.00
_cell.angle_beta   90.00
_cell.angle_gamma   90.00
#
_symmetry.space_group_name_H-M   'P 1'
#
loop_
_entity.id
_entity.type
_entity.pdbx_description
1 polymer ?
#
loop_
_entity_poly.entity_id
_entity_poly.type
_entity_poly.pdbx_seq_one_letter_code
_entity_poly.pdbx_strand_id
1 'polypeptide(L)' 'MIRLICPHCSVPFLRLAPADDGEEIVCPHCRRPFVPDEEEWVDPEDD' A
#
# COMPACT_ATOMS: atom_id res chain seq x y z
N MET A 1 3.74 8.93 5.92
CA MET A 1 3.09 9.10 4.60
C MET A 1 3.63 8.00 3.72
N ILE A 2 2.78 7.15 3.16
CA ILE A 2 3.18 6.03 2.30
C ILE A 2 2.69 6.27 0.88
N ARG A 3 3.52 5.93 -0.11
CA ARG A 3 3.17 6.02 -1.53
C ARG A 3 2.71 4.66 -2.01
N LEU A 4 1.45 4.58 -2.44
CA LEU A 4 0.85 3.34 -2.92
C LEU A 4 0.56 3.46 -4.42
N ILE A 5 0.68 2.35 -5.13
CA ILE A 5 0.38 2.27 -6.56
C ILE A 5 -0.85 1.41 -6.73
N CYS A 6 -1.91 1.96 -7.33
CA CYS A 6 -3.12 1.18 -7.57
C CYS A 6 -2.88 0.14 -8.68
N PRO A 7 -3.12 -1.17 -8.45
CA PRO A 7 -2.92 -2.20 -9.47
C PRO A 7 -3.95 -2.12 -10.62
N HIS A 8 -5.08 -1.44 -10.40
CA HIS A 8 -6.14 -1.33 -11.40
C HIS A 8 -5.95 -0.20 -12.41
N CYS A 9 -5.46 0.96 -11.94
CA CYS A 9 -5.27 2.14 -12.80
C CYS A 9 -3.80 2.54 -12.94
N SER A 10 -2.88 1.86 -12.24
CA SER A 10 -1.44 2.17 -12.20
C SER A 10 -1.12 3.60 -11.73
N VAL A 11 -2.09 4.30 -11.14
CA VAL A 11 -1.91 5.66 -10.64
C VAL A 11 -1.34 5.60 -9.21
N PRO A 12 -0.20 6.27 -8.94
CA PRO A 12 0.32 6.41 -7.59
C PRO A 12 -0.46 7.45 -6.80
N PHE A 13 -0.70 7.19 -5.53
CA PHE A 13 -1.31 8.14 -4.60
C PHE A 13 -0.64 8.08 -3.22
N LEU A 14 -0.74 9.16 -2.47
CA LEU A 14 -0.16 9.29 -1.13
C LEU A 14 -1.24 9.04 -0.09
N ARG A 15 -0.93 8.20 0.89
CA ARG A 15 -1.76 7.99 2.07
C ARG A 15 -1.03 8.50 3.32
N LEU A 16 -1.77 9.14 4.20
CA LEU A 16 -1.23 9.73 5.43
C LEU A 16 -0.87 8.65 6.46
N ALA A 17 -1.74 7.64 6.61
CA ALA A 17 -1.55 6.49 7.48
C ALA A 17 -1.12 5.25 6.66
N PRO A 18 -0.26 4.38 7.22
CA PRO A 18 -0.10 3.02 6.71
C PRO A 18 -1.45 2.31 6.68
N ALA A 19 -1.65 1.42 5.71
CA ALA A 19 -2.74 0.46 5.77
C ALA A 19 -2.35 -0.61 6.80
N ASP A 20 -3.28 -1.02 7.66
CA ASP A 20 -3.08 -2.21 8.50
C ASP A 20 -2.92 -3.45 7.59
N ASP A 21 -2.24 -4.48 8.10
CA ASP A 21 -1.94 -5.70 7.35
C ASP A 21 -3.22 -6.35 6.82
N GLY A 22 -3.29 -6.54 5.50
CA GLY A 22 -4.48 -7.07 4.84
C GLY A 22 -5.68 -6.11 4.77
N GLU A 23 -5.51 -4.82 5.13
CA GLU A 23 -6.56 -3.81 4.97
C GLU A 23 -6.84 -3.56 3.48
N GLU A 24 -8.10 -3.72 3.08
CA GLU A 24 -8.57 -3.33 1.76
C GLU A 24 -8.67 -1.80 1.68
N ILE A 25 -7.90 -1.22 0.76
CA ILE A 25 -7.87 0.22 0.55
C ILE A 25 -8.56 0.59 -0.76
N VAL A 26 -9.26 1.71 -0.78
CA VAL A 26 -9.95 2.19 -1.98
C VAL A 26 -9.09 3.24 -2.69
N CYS A 27 -8.77 2.99 -3.95
CA CYS A 27 -8.04 3.96 -4.77
C CYS A 27 -8.90 5.23 -4.99
N PRO A 28 -8.39 6.45 -4.72
CA PRO A 28 -9.14 7.68 -4.93
C PRO A 28 -9.39 8.01 -6.42
N HIS A 29 -8.63 7.41 -7.35
CA HIS A 29 -8.74 7.67 -8.79
C HIS A 29 -9.75 6.77 -9.49
N CYS A 30 -9.60 5.44 -9.34
CA CYS A 30 -10.50 4.48 -9.99
C CYS A 30 -11.61 3.95 -9.07
N ARG A 31 -11.56 4.30 -7.78
CA ARG A 31 -12.49 3.84 -6.73
C ARG A 31 -12.61 2.33 -6.61
N ARG A 32 -11.59 1.59 -7.07
CA ARG A 32 -11.51 0.15 -6.87
C ARG A 32 -10.76 -0.18 -5.58
N PRO A 33 -11.28 -1.16 -4.82
CA PRO A 33 -10.56 -1.72 -3.69
C PRO A 33 -9.36 -2.56 -4.15
N PHE A 34 -8.30 -2.55 -3.36
CA PHE A 34 -7.17 -3.46 -3.47
C PHE A 34 -6.46 -3.58 -2.12
N VAL A 35 -5.72 -4.67 -1.93
CA VAL A 35 -4.87 -4.86 -0.76
C VAL A 35 -3.43 -4.55 -1.19
N PRO A 36 -2.73 -3.59 -0.56
CA PRO A 36 -1.31 -3.40 -0.80
C PRO A 36 -0.53 -4.58 -0.19
N ASP A 37 0.37 -5.19 -0.96
CA ASP A 37 1.31 -6.20 -0.44
C ASP A 37 2.24 -5.56 0.59
N GLU A 38 2.56 -6.31 1.65
CA GLU A 38 3.48 -5.91 2.71
C GLU A 38 4.81 -5.43 2.11
N GLU A 39 5.28 -4.26 2.52
CA GLU A 39 6.72 -4.00 2.49
C GLU A 39 7.31 -5.03 3.45
N GLU A 40 7.86 -6.13 2.91
CA GLU A 40 8.68 -7.07 3.67
C GLU A 40 9.68 -6.25 4.47
N TRP A 41 9.42 -6.05 5.75
CA TRP A 41 10.40 -5.55 6.69
C TRP A 41 11.46 -6.64 6.74
N VAL A 42 12.49 -6.49 5.90
CA VAL A 42 13.73 -7.23 6.06
C VAL A 42 14.30 -6.79 7.39
N ASP A 43 14.03 -7.56 8.45
CA ASP A 43 14.82 -7.50 9.66
C ASP A 43 16.29 -7.68 9.23
N PRO A 44 17.19 -6.71 9.48
CA PRO A 44 18.61 -6.98 9.36
C PRO A 44 18.99 -7.94 10.48
N GLU A 45 18.82 -9.25 10.27
CA GLU A 45 19.54 -10.26 11.03
C GLU A 45 21.04 -10.06 10.79
N ASP A 46 21.77 -9.67 11.85
CA ASP A 46 23.01 -10.31 12.34
C ASP A 46 23.81 -9.32 13.22
N ASP A 47 23.89 -9.59 14.53
CA ASP A 47 25.15 -9.52 15.30
C ASP A 47 25.19 -10.65 16.34
#